data_AF-A0A538SA46-F1
#
_entry.id   AF-A0A538SA46-F1
#
_cell.length_a   1.000
_cell.length_b   1.000
_cell.length_c   1.000
_cell.angle_alpha   90.00
_cell.angle_beta   90.00
_cell.angle_gamma   90.00
#
_symmetry.space_group_name_H-M   'P 1'
#
loop_
_entity.id
_entity.type
_entity.pdbx_description
1 polymer ?
#
loop_
_entity_poly.entity_id
_entity_poly.type
_entity_poly.pdbx_seq_one_letter_code
_entity_poly.pdbx_strand_id
1 'polypeptide(L)'
;MDFSGFTASHPEFCDPKAVRVPGHEALPPLGGARPFELTPDNLDTYRVGVPKDANTLPAMLKMGPEAVAFYVSFRLAPDRWGIYIREGALRALKEEYHRIIWRDLGKYADRNVDDVAEKVETTLVLDYLLAHNRIHFLVDRAAAAREAQEGVAKYAPYQAKWYNSPPKPVMNPEDVGNLEEALANLEAFRQYINPTYADGVAKLVEGRLDERNVNEWKAFFIGGRFAVEMANVFSRQPAGWKDFGKFLNRKTSVGATNYVRIQYSYNPELLNRGQLELSKRLWGGVGETPNLFKAEVPEFPNVYLL
;
A
#
# COMPACT_ATOMS: atom_id res chain seq x y z
N MET A 1 -3.34 -8.11 20.11
CA MET A 1 -2.87 -7.24 21.20
C MET A 1 -3.79 -6.05 21.24
N ASP A 2 -4.49 -5.85 22.35
CA ASP A 2 -5.36 -4.68 22.51
C ASP A 2 -4.49 -3.43 22.73
N PHE A 3 -4.49 -2.51 21.77
CA PHE A 3 -3.72 -1.26 21.83
C PHE A 3 -4.49 -0.10 22.48
N SER A 4 -5.77 -0.31 22.85
CA SER A 4 -6.61 0.75 23.44
C SER A 4 -6.01 1.30 24.75
N GLY A 5 -5.34 0.45 25.52
CA GLY A 5 -4.69 0.84 26.78
C GLY A 5 -3.31 1.50 26.63
N PHE A 6 -2.70 1.49 25.45
CA PHE A 6 -1.30 1.90 25.30
C PHE A 6 -1.08 3.37 25.70
N THR A 7 -1.95 4.28 25.26
CA THR A 7 -1.85 5.71 25.61
C THR A 7 -2.03 5.97 27.09
N ALA A 8 -2.84 5.16 27.78
CA ALA A 8 -3.02 5.26 29.23
C ALA A 8 -1.80 4.74 30.00
N SER A 9 -1.16 3.66 29.52
CA SER A 9 0.01 3.07 30.15
C SER A 9 1.33 3.79 29.82
N HIS A 10 1.41 4.44 28.66
CA HIS A 10 2.62 5.07 28.12
C HIS A 10 2.35 6.45 27.49
N PRO A 11 1.79 7.42 28.24
CA PRO A 11 1.48 8.74 27.71
C PRO A 11 2.72 9.49 27.18
N GLU A 12 3.91 9.18 27.70
CA GLU A 12 5.19 9.75 27.28
C GLU A 12 5.56 9.45 25.82
N PHE A 13 5.01 8.38 25.23
CA PHE A 13 5.26 8.00 23.83
C PHE A 13 4.11 8.39 22.87
N CYS A 14 3.17 9.20 23.35
CA CYS A 14 1.91 9.50 22.65
C CYS A 14 1.69 10.99 22.39
N ASP A 15 2.74 11.83 22.44
CA ASP A 15 2.60 13.27 22.17
C ASP A 15 2.08 13.51 20.73
N PRO A 16 0.86 14.09 20.55
CA PRO A 16 0.27 14.31 19.24
C PRO A 16 1.01 15.37 18.40
N LYS A 17 1.95 16.12 19.00
CA LYS A 17 2.85 17.02 18.25
C LYS A 17 4.08 16.30 17.70
N ALA A 18 4.43 15.15 18.29
CA ALA A 18 5.62 14.39 17.94
C ALA A 18 5.30 13.19 17.03
N VAL A 19 4.18 12.51 17.28
CA VAL A 19 3.69 11.41 16.45
C VAL A 19 2.86 11.96 15.29
N ARG A 20 3.12 11.50 14.07
CA ARG A 20 2.47 11.96 12.84
C ARG A 20 1.77 10.82 12.13
N VAL A 21 0.74 11.17 11.35
CA VAL A 21 0.18 10.28 10.32
C VAL A 21 1.10 10.37 9.10
N PRO A 22 1.56 9.25 8.50
CA PRO A 22 2.38 9.29 7.29
C PRO A 22 1.78 10.20 6.22
N GLY A 23 2.59 11.03 5.57
CA GLY A 23 2.15 11.97 4.54
C GLY A 23 1.38 13.21 5.04
N HIS A 24 0.99 13.29 6.33
CA HIS A 24 0.22 14.40 6.87
C HIS A 24 0.99 15.15 7.97
N GLU A 25 0.84 16.48 8.02
CA GLU A 25 1.49 17.32 9.04
C GLU A 25 0.81 17.23 10.42
N ALA A 26 -0.46 16.84 10.45
CA ALA A 26 -1.27 16.65 11.64
C ALA A 26 -2.28 15.52 11.39
N LEU A 27 -2.94 15.05 12.46
CA LEU A 27 -4.03 14.07 12.36
C LEU A 27 -5.15 14.62 11.45
N PRO A 28 -5.49 13.95 10.34
CA PRO A 28 -6.60 14.39 9.50
C PRO A 28 -7.93 14.32 10.26
N PRO A 29 -8.93 15.15 9.90
CA PRO A 29 -10.27 15.04 10.48
C PRO A 29 -10.87 13.65 10.25
N LEU A 30 -11.35 13.03 11.33
CA LEU A 30 -11.96 11.69 11.31
C LEU A 30 -13.49 11.74 11.52
N GLY A 31 -14.08 12.93 11.44
CA GLY A 31 -15.51 13.12 11.64
C GLY A 31 -16.33 12.44 10.54
N GLY A 32 -17.40 11.74 10.92
CA GLY A 32 -18.24 10.99 9.97
C GLY A 32 -17.70 9.63 9.56
N ALA A 33 -16.50 9.24 10.02
CA ALA A 33 -15.93 7.93 9.72
C ALA A 33 -16.82 6.80 10.27
N ARG A 34 -17.03 5.78 9.44
CA ARG A 34 -17.80 4.59 9.82
C ARG A 34 -16.93 3.33 9.71
N PRO A 35 -17.06 2.36 10.62
CA PRO A 35 -16.38 1.08 10.49
C PRO A 35 -16.73 0.40 9.15
N PHE A 36 -15.74 -0.27 8.58
CA PHE A 36 -15.87 -1.07 7.38
C PHE A 36 -15.29 -2.46 7.62
N GLU A 37 -16.18 -3.41 7.88
CA GLU A 37 -15.78 -4.79 8.10
C GLU A 37 -15.42 -5.45 6.77
N LEU A 38 -14.18 -5.92 6.66
CA LEU A 38 -13.64 -6.60 5.48
C LEU A 38 -14.11 -8.07 5.38
N THR A 39 -15.42 -8.30 5.51
CA THR A 39 -16.02 -9.62 5.31
C THR A 39 -16.30 -9.86 3.82
N PRO A 40 -16.31 -11.12 3.35
CA PRO A 40 -16.66 -11.43 1.96
C PRO A 40 -17.99 -10.83 1.52
N ASP A 41 -19.03 -10.89 2.35
CA ASP A 41 -20.37 -10.39 2.04
C ASP A 41 -20.40 -8.86 1.88
N ASN A 42 -19.70 -8.15 2.77
CA ASN A 42 -19.57 -6.69 2.68
C ASN A 42 -18.78 -6.28 1.44
N LEU A 43 -17.68 -6.97 1.16
CA LEU A 43 -16.84 -6.66 -0.01
C LEU A 43 -17.56 -6.96 -1.33
N ASP A 44 -18.36 -8.03 -1.41
CA ASP A 44 -19.09 -8.39 -2.64
C ASP A 44 -20.12 -7.32 -3.04
N THR A 45 -20.78 -6.73 -2.03
CA THR A 45 -21.85 -5.75 -2.19
C THR A 45 -21.38 -4.30 -2.14
N TYR A 46 -20.17 -4.05 -1.63
CA TYR A 46 -19.64 -2.69 -1.47
C TYR A 46 -19.52 -1.97 -2.81
N ARG A 47 -20.06 -0.75 -2.87
CA ARG A 47 -19.97 0.16 -4.00
C ARG A 47 -19.75 1.57 -3.48
N VAL A 48 -18.82 2.29 -4.11
CA VAL A 48 -18.51 3.67 -3.71
C VAL A 48 -19.62 4.60 -4.19
N GLY A 49 -20.52 4.99 -3.28
CA GLY A 49 -21.70 5.81 -3.59
C GLY A 49 -21.46 7.32 -3.64
N VAL A 50 -20.26 7.78 -3.27
CA VAL A 50 -19.95 9.22 -3.21
C VAL A 50 -19.35 9.75 -4.52
N PRO A 51 -19.47 11.06 -4.82
CA PRO A 51 -18.79 11.68 -5.96
C PRO A 51 -17.27 11.52 -5.89
N LYS A 52 -16.62 11.45 -7.06
CA LYS A 52 -15.15 11.38 -7.11
C LYS A 52 -14.53 12.69 -6.65
N ASP A 53 -13.41 12.59 -5.94
CA ASP A 53 -12.58 13.75 -5.63
C ASP A 53 -11.58 14.00 -6.76
N ALA A 54 -11.72 15.15 -7.45
CA ALA A 54 -10.86 15.53 -8.56
C ALA A 54 -9.41 15.82 -8.15
N ASN A 55 -9.15 16.07 -6.86
CA ASN A 55 -7.83 16.40 -6.35
C ASN A 55 -7.01 15.18 -5.95
N THR A 56 -7.60 13.98 -5.97
CA THR A 56 -6.94 12.76 -5.47
C THR A 56 -5.66 12.43 -6.24
N LEU A 57 -5.70 12.31 -7.57
CA LEU A 57 -4.50 11.95 -8.34
C LEU A 57 -3.39 13.00 -8.17
N PRO A 58 -3.64 14.32 -8.29
CA PRO A 58 -2.64 15.33 -7.96
C PRO A 58 -2.09 15.25 -6.52
N ALA A 59 -2.93 14.95 -5.53
CA ALA A 59 -2.51 14.80 -4.14
C ALA A 59 -1.63 13.55 -3.96
N MET A 60 -1.96 12.44 -4.63
CA MET A 60 -1.13 11.23 -4.63
C MET A 60 0.28 11.50 -5.18
N LEU A 61 0.43 12.43 -6.13
CA LEU A 61 1.76 12.79 -6.63
C LEU A 61 2.66 13.43 -5.55
N LYS A 62 2.04 14.16 -4.61
CA LYS A 62 2.74 14.88 -3.55
C LYS A 62 2.92 14.02 -2.31
N MET A 63 1.86 13.36 -1.90
CA MET A 63 1.75 12.68 -0.62
C MET A 63 2.04 11.18 -0.74
N GLY A 64 1.65 10.55 -1.85
CA GLY A 64 1.58 9.10 -2.00
C GLY A 64 0.16 8.56 -1.74
N PRO A 65 0.03 7.26 -1.46
CA PRO A 65 -1.25 6.58 -1.19
C PRO A 65 -2.04 7.16 -0.02
N GLU A 66 -1.37 7.89 0.88
CA GLU A 66 -1.95 8.55 2.05
C GLU A 66 -2.97 9.64 1.68
N ALA A 67 -2.95 10.09 0.42
CA ALA A 67 -3.98 10.96 -0.14
C ALA A 67 -5.34 10.25 -0.30
N VAL A 68 -5.33 8.91 -0.41
CA VAL A 68 -6.54 8.08 -0.57
C VAL A 68 -6.88 7.37 0.72
N ALA A 69 -5.90 6.72 1.35
CA ALA A 69 -6.08 6.02 2.61
C ALA A 69 -4.85 6.15 3.51
N PHE A 70 -5.05 6.37 4.80
CA PHE A 70 -4.00 6.63 5.77
C PHE A 70 -4.21 5.84 7.07
N TYR A 71 -3.11 5.41 7.69
CA TYR A 71 -3.12 4.76 9.00
C TYR A 71 -3.09 5.81 10.13
N VAL A 72 -4.03 5.69 11.07
CA VAL A 72 -4.06 6.45 12.32
C VAL A 72 -3.59 5.55 13.47
N SER A 73 -2.52 5.99 14.14
CA SER A 73 -1.94 5.31 15.29
C SER A 73 -2.86 5.29 16.51
N PHE A 74 -2.83 4.19 17.27
CA PHE A 74 -3.44 4.08 18.60
C PHE A 74 -2.90 5.10 19.60
N ARG A 75 -1.69 5.64 19.37
CA ARG A 75 -1.12 6.74 20.16
C ARG A 75 -1.90 8.04 20.01
N LEU A 76 -2.45 8.29 18.81
CA LEU A 76 -3.13 9.53 18.45
C LEU A 76 -4.63 9.46 18.72
N ALA A 77 -5.25 8.31 18.45
CA ALA A 77 -6.68 8.10 18.61
C ALA A 77 -6.95 6.68 19.13
N PRO A 78 -6.78 6.40 20.44
CA PRO A 78 -6.82 5.04 21.01
C PRO A 78 -8.16 4.34 20.81
N ASP A 79 -9.28 5.07 20.72
CA ASP A 79 -10.61 4.48 20.49
C ASP A 79 -11.00 4.38 19.02
N ARG A 80 -10.19 4.95 18.10
CA ARG A 80 -10.51 5.04 16.67
C ARG A 80 -9.28 4.84 15.79
N TRP A 81 -8.30 4.08 16.25
CA TRP A 81 -7.12 3.79 15.46
C TRP A 81 -7.44 2.76 14.38
N GLY A 82 -6.71 2.82 13.28
CA GLY A 82 -6.97 1.99 12.12
C GLY A 82 -6.60 2.66 10.81
N ILE A 83 -6.99 2.02 9.71
CA ILE A 83 -6.84 2.52 8.34
C ILE A 83 -8.11 3.26 7.96
N TYR A 84 -7.96 4.50 7.51
CA TYR A 84 -9.05 5.34 7.05
C TYR A 84 -8.98 5.48 5.54
N ILE A 85 -10.06 5.16 4.84
CA ILE A 85 -10.15 5.25 3.38
C ILE A 85 -11.14 6.35 3.02
N ARG A 86 -10.67 7.36 2.29
CA ARG A 86 -11.53 8.45 1.78
C ARG A 86 -12.31 7.95 0.57
N GLU A 87 -13.63 7.81 0.69
CA GLU A 87 -14.48 7.20 -0.33
C GLU A 87 -14.41 7.96 -1.68
N GLY A 88 -14.41 9.30 -1.65
CA GLY A 88 -14.29 10.11 -2.87
C GLY A 88 -12.95 9.93 -3.58
N ALA A 89 -11.87 9.73 -2.80
CA ALA A 89 -10.54 9.45 -3.34
C ALA A 89 -10.39 8.01 -3.81
N LEU A 90 -10.98 7.05 -3.09
CA LEU A 90 -11.07 5.66 -3.49
C LEU A 90 -11.75 5.56 -4.85
N ARG A 91 -12.84 6.29 -5.07
CA ARG A 91 -13.50 6.37 -6.38
C ARG A 91 -12.59 6.91 -7.47
N ALA A 92 -11.84 7.99 -7.20
CA ALA A 92 -10.91 8.55 -8.16
C ALA A 92 -9.79 7.57 -8.54
N LEU A 93 -9.23 6.84 -7.57
CA LEU A 93 -8.22 5.82 -7.82
C LEU A 93 -8.79 4.59 -8.56
N LYS A 94 -10.02 4.18 -8.22
CA LYS A 94 -10.76 3.13 -8.96
C LYS A 94 -10.95 3.49 -10.42
N GLU A 95 -11.37 4.73 -10.71
CA GLU A 95 -11.55 5.21 -12.10
C GLU A 95 -10.22 5.23 -12.87
N GLU A 96 -9.09 5.45 -12.21
CA GLU A 96 -7.77 5.34 -12.85
C GLU A 96 -7.38 3.89 -13.15
N TYR A 97 -7.69 2.95 -12.24
CA TYR A 97 -7.50 1.51 -12.48
C TYR A 97 -8.39 1.02 -13.63
N HIS A 98 -9.65 1.46 -13.64
CA HIS A 98 -10.60 1.24 -14.73
C HIS A 98 -9.98 1.69 -16.06
N ARG A 99 -9.48 2.93 -16.13
CA ARG A 99 -8.86 3.48 -17.35
C ARG A 99 -7.69 2.60 -17.83
N ILE A 100 -6.84 2.13 -16.93
CA ILE A 100 -5.69 1.27 -17.25
C ILE A 100 -6.16 -0.09 -17.78
N ILE A 101 -7.08 -0.74 -17.07
CA ILE A 101 -7.62 -2.06 -17.42
C ILE A 101 -8.34 -1.99 -18.77
N TRP A 102 -9.27 -1.07 -18.94
CA TRP A 102 -10.10 -0.97 -20.13
C TRP A 102 -9.35 -0.50 -21.37
N ARG A 103 -8.27 0.27 -21.22
CA ARG A 103 -7.37 0.61 -22.33
C ARG A 103 -6.83 -0.65 -23.02
N ASP A 104 -6.41 -1.65 -22.25
CA ASP A 104 -5.81 -2.88 -22.78
C ASP A 104 -6.83 -3.98 -23.05
N LEU A 105 -7.85 -4.09 -22.19
CA LEU A 105 -8.76 -5.23 -22.14
C LEU A 105 -10.16 -4.95 -22.71
N GLY A 106 -10.56 -3.69 -22.88
CA GLY A 106 -11.91 -3.34 -23.30
C GLY A 106 -12.31 -3.91 -24.66
N LYS A 107 -11.33 -4.06 -25.57
CA LYS A 107 -11.53 -4.71 -26.88
C LYS A 107 -11.82 -6.21 -26.83
N TYR A 108 -11.62 -6.84 -25.66
CA TYR A 108 -11.90 -8.26 -25.41
C TYR A 108 -13.14 -8.45 -24.52
N ALA A 109 -13.83 -7.37 -24.14
CA ALA A 109 -15.12 -7.44 -23.45
C ALA A 109 -16.25 -7.57 -24.48
N ASP A 110 -16.41 -8.77 -25.04
CA ASP A 110 -17.45 -9.12 -26.03
C ASP A 110 -18.87 -9.21 -25.45
N ARG A 111 -18.99 -9.16 -24.12
CA ARG A 111 -20.24 -9.14 -23.36
C ARG A 111 -20.15 -8.06 -22.28
N ASN A 112 -21.29 -7.69 -21.70
CA ASN A 112 -21.30 -6.80 -20.54
C ASN A 112 -20.64 -7.50 -19.35
N VAL A 113 -19.56 -6.89 -18.85
CA VAL A 113 -18.78 -7.32 -17.68
C VAL A 113 -18.57 -6.17 -16.70
N ASP A 114 -19.42 -5.14 -16.73
CA ASP A 114 -19.27 -3.93 -15.92
C ASP A 114 -19.29 -4.26 -14.41
N ASP A 115 -20.14 -5.19 -14.00
CA ASP A 115 -20.26 -5.64 -12.62
C ASP A 115 -18.98 -6.35 -12.14
N VAL A 116 -18.40 -7.19 -13.00
CA VAL A 116 -17.15 -7.91 -12.73
C VAL A 116 -15.97 -6.95 -12.74
N ALA A 117 -15.90 -6.06 -13.72
CA ALA A 117 -14.84 -5.06 -13.84
C ALA A 117 -14.84 -4.15 -12.59
N GLU A 118 -16.01 -3.69 -12.16
CA GLU A 118 -16.13 -2.89 -10.94
C GLU A 118 -15.65 -3.65 -9.69
N LYS A 119 -15.98 -4.94 -9.55
CA LYS A 119 -15.49 -5.78 -8.46
C LYS A 119 -13.97 -5.92 -8.51
N VAL A 120 -13.41 -6.27 -9.66
CA VAL A 120 -11.97 -6.39 -9.88
C VAL A 120 -11.25 -5.10 -9.53
N GLU A 121 -11.70 -3.96 -10.06
CA GLU A 121 -11.11 -2.65 -9.81
C GLU A 121 -11.16 -2.27 -8.33
N THR A 122 -12.32 -2.46 -7.69
CA THR A 122 -12.50 -2.15 -6.26
C THR A 122 -11.60 -3.01 -5.40
N THR A 123 -11.54 -4.33 -5.63
CA THR A 123 -10.66 -5.25 -4.92
C THR A 123 -9.20 -4.87 -5.10
N LEU A 124 -8.74 -4.63 -6.33
CA LEU A 124 -7.36 -4.27 -6.61
C LEU A 124 -6.94 -2.99 -5.87
N VAL A 125 -7.80 -1.96 -5.86
CA VAL A 125 -7.49 -0.70 -5.17
C VAL A 125 -7.49 -0.89 -3.65
N LEU A 126 -8.50 -1.56 -3.10
CA LEU A 126 -8.57 -1.80 -1.66
C LEU A 126 -7.36 -2.61 -1.18
N ASP A 127 -7.01 -3.69 -1.88
CA ASP A 127 -5.86 -4.53 -1.55
C ASP A 127 -4.55 -3.73 -1.52
N TYR A 128 -4.35 -2.84 -2.50
CA TYR A 128 -3.20 -1.94 -2.51
C TYR A 128 -3.16 -1.02 -1.29
N LEU A 129 -4.25 -0.31 -1.03
CA LEU A 129 -4.32 0.67 0.07
C LEU A 129 -4.18 -0.01 1.43
N LEU A 130 -4.80 -1.16 1.61
CA LEU A 130 -4.81 -1.95 2.83
C LEU A 130 -3.43 -2.56 3.10
N ALA A 131 -2.78 -3.12 2.09
CA ALA A 131 -1.43 -3.67 2.20
C ALA A 131 -0.40 -2.59 2.52
N HIS A 132 -0.49 -1.46 1.81
CA HIS A 132 0.38 -0.31 2.03
C HIS A 132 0.24 0.22 3.45
N ASN A 133 -0.98 0.55 3.88
CA ASN A 133 -1.19 1.15 5.21
C ASN A 133 -0.92 0.18 6.36
N ARG A 134 -1.05 -1.13 6.14
CA ARG A 134 -0.66 -2.14 7.13
C ARG A 134 0.83 -2.04 7.48
N ILE A 135 1.70 -1.67 6.54
CA ILE A 135 3.13 -1.53 6.83
C ILE A 135 3.38 -0.43 7.88
N HIS A 136 2.67 0.69 7.80
CA HIS A 136 2.75 1.76 8.81
C HIS A 136 2.34 1.28 10.20
N PHE A 137 1.26 0.50 10.28
CA PHE A 137 0.87 -0.15 11.54
C PHE A 137 1.95 -1.08 12.09
N LEU A 138 2.60 -1.89 11.23
CA LEU A 138 3.64 -2.81 11.70
C LEU A 138 4.84 -2.08 12.30
N VAL A 139 5.23 -0.94 11.72
CA VAL A 139 6.30 -0.09 12.25
C VAL A 139 5.89 0.53 13.58
N ASP A 140 4.70 1.12 13.66
CA ASP A 140 4.17 1.72 14.89
C ASP A 140 4.07 0.70 16.04
N ARG A 141 3.52 -0.48 15.76
CA ARG A 141 3.43 -1.60 16.70
C ARG A 141 4.80 -2.06 17.19
N ALA A 142 5.75 -2.21 16.27
CA ALA A 142 7.10 -2.63 16.63
C ALA A 142 7.77 -1.62 17.56
N ALA A 143 7.58 -0.33 17.27
CA ALA A 143 8.07 0.75 18.12
C ALA A 143 7.41 0.69 19.50
N ALA A 144 6.08 0.53 19.58
CA ALA A 144 5.34 0.43 20.84
C ALA A 144 5.80 -0.72 21.72
N ALA A 145 5.99 -1.91 21.13
CA ALA A 145 6.48 -3.08 21.86
C ALA A 145 7.86 -2.82 22.47
N ARG A 146 8.74 -2.13 21.75
CA ARG A 146 10.08 -1.79 22.21
C ARG A 146 10.09 -0.68 23.25
N GLU A 147 9.30 0.35 23.05
CA GLU A 147 9.13 1.45 23.98
C GLU A 147 8.60 0.96 25.33
N ALA A 148 7.60 0.06 25.32
CA ALA A 148 7.09 -0.57 26.54
C ALA A 148 8.14 -1.43 27.26
N GLN A 149 9.05 -2.07 26.51
CA GLN A 149 10.10 -2.91 27.08
C GLN A 149 11.29 -2.10 27.61
N GLU A 150 11.73 -1.08 26.87
CA GLU A 150 12.99 -0.36 27.11
C GLU A 150 12.78 0.97 27.84
N GLY A 151 11.55 1.50 27.88
CA GLY A 151 11.24 2.80 28.46
C GLY A 151 11.82 3.98 27.66
N VAL A 152 12.14 3.78 26.38
CA VAL A 152 12.79 4.78 25.52
C VAL A 152 12.00 4.96 24.23
N ALA A 153 11.68 6.22 23.91
CA ALA A 153 10.97 6.59 22.68
C ALA A 153 11.69 6.12 21.42
N LYS A 154 10.96 5.46 20.52
CA LYS A 154 11.46 4.95 19.23
C LYS A 154 10.72 5.56 18.05
N TYR A 155 9.38 5.62 18.11
CA TYR A 155 8.58 5.97 16.93
C TYR A 155 8.66 7.45 16.56
N ALA A 156 8.37 8.35 17.50
CA ALA A 156 8.42 9.78 17.22
C ALA A 156 9.82 10.27 16.78
N PRO A 157 10.94 9.86 17.42
CA PRO A 157 12.28 10.18 16.92
C PRO A 157 12.55 9.64 15.51
N TYR A 158 12.09 8.42 15.23
CA TYR A 158 12.19 7.82 13.89
C TYR A 158 11.43 8.66 12.85
N GLN A 159 10.16 9.00 13.11
CA GLN A 159 9.35 9.82 12.20
C GLN A 159 9.98 11.20 11.98
N ALA A 160 10.43 11.87 13.05
CA ALA A 160 11.07 13.18 12.94
C ALA A 160 12.31 13.17 12.03
N LYS A 161 13.10 12.09 12.08
CA LYS A 161 14.31 11.92 11.28
C LYS A 161 14.04 11.50 9.83
N TRP A 162 13.05 10.63 9.61
CA TRP A 162 12.90 9.93 8.33
C TRP A 162 11.63 10.28 7.53
N TYR A 163 10.71 11.08 8.07
CA TYR A 163 9.50 11.51 7.33
C TYR A 163 9.66 12.87 6.62
N ASN A 164 10.62 13.71 7.01
CA ASN A 164 10.88 15.00 6.35
C ASN A 164 11.94 14.84 5.23
N SER A 165 11.67 15.37 4.03
CA SER A 165 12.56 15.19 2.86
C SER A 165 13.81 16.07 2.90
N PRO A 166 15.00 15.48 2.69
CA PRO A 166 15.77 15.86 1.49
C PRO A 166 16.54 14.67 0.87
N PRO A 167 16.25 14.21 -0.36
CA PRO A 167 17.04 13.15 -0.98
C PRO A 167 18.16 13.67 -1.88
N LYS A 168 19.30 12.98 -1.78
CA LYS A 168 20.31 12.86 -2.83
C LYS A 168 19.88 11.72 -3.78
N PRO A 169 20.53 11.56 -4.96
CA PRO A 169 20.29 10.39 -5.81
C PRO A 169 20.45 9.08 -5.03
N VAL A 170 19.45 8.21 -5.11
CA VAL A 170 19.46 6.90 -4.44
C VAL A 170 20.17 5.88 -5.31
N MET A 171 21.18 5.22 -4.76
CA MET A 171 21.92 4.16 -5.44
C MET A 171 21.52 2.78 -4.93
N ASN A 172 21.46 2.59 -3.61
CA ASN A 172 21.14 1.32 -2.96
C ASN A 172 19.83 1.40 -2.15
N PRO A 173 19.22 0.25 -1.79
CA PRO A 173 18.05 0.23 -0.91
C PRO A 173 18.25 0.96 0.43
N GLU A 174 19.44 0.90 1.01
CA GLU A 174 19.75 1.57 2.27
C GLU A 174 19.85 3.10 2.13
N ASP A 175 19.98 3.60 0.90
CA ASP A 175 20.02 5.03 0.61
C ASP A 175 18.61 5.62 0.42
N VAL A 176 17.56 4.78 0.40
CA VAL A 176 16.17 5.23 0.31
C VAL A 176 15.84 6.05 1.54
N GLY A 177 15.38 7.28 1.33
CA GLY A 177 15.09 8.24 2.41
C GLY A 177 13.96 7.77 3.32
N ASN A 178 12.73 7.74 2.81
CA ASN A 178 11.61 7.13 3.52
C ASN A 178 11.45 5.67 3.09
N LEU A 179 12.24 4.83 3.75
CA LEU A 179 12.30 3.39 3.50
C LEU A 179 11.02 2.67 3.91
N GLU A 180 10.30 3.16 4.92
CA GLU A 180 9.01 2.62 5.34
C GLU A 180 7.99 2.72 4.20
N GLU A 181 7.88 3.89 3.58
CA GLU A 181 7.00 4.14 2.43
C GLU A 181 7.37 3.33 1.20
N ALA A 182 8.67 3.18 0.93
CA ALA A 182 9.13 2.36 -0.19
C ALA A 182 8.78 0.89 0.02
N LEU A 183 8.94 0.37 1.24
CA LEU A 183 8.55 -0.99 1.59
C LEU A 183 7.02 -1.16 1.62
N ALA A 184 6.27 -0.13 2.00
CA ALA A 184 4.80 -0.11 1.94
C ALA A 184 4.29 -0.25 0.50
N ASN A 185 4.83 0.55 -0.42
CA ASN A 185 4.52 0.45 -1.85
C ASN A 185 4.93 -0.90 -2.44
N LEU A 186 6.11 -1.42 -2.05
CA LEU A 186 6.58 -2.72 -2.50
C LEU A 186 5.66 -3.85 -2.03
N GLU A 187 5.22 -3.84 -0.79
CA GLU A 187 4.34 -4.88 -0.24
C GLU A 187 3.01 -4.92 -0.99
N ALA A 188 2.43 -3.75 -1.24
CA ALA A 188 1.22 -3.63 -2.05
C ALA A 188 1.44 -4.12 -3.49
N PHE A 189 2.56 -3.74 -4.11
CA PHE A 189 2.94 -4.19 -5.45
C PHE A 189 3.17 -5.71 -5.55
N ARG A 190 3.75 -6.34 -4.51
CA ARG A 190 4.04 -7.78 -4.48
C ARG A 190 2.79 -8.65 -4.66
N GLN A 191 1.62 -8.15 -4.26
CA GLN A 191 0.36 -8.85 -4.45
C GLN A 191 0.03 -8.99 -5.95
N TYR A 192 0.26 -7.94 -6.74
CA TYR A 192 -0.05 -7.94 -8.18
C TYR A 192 0.87 -8.82 -9.02
N ILE A 193 2.03 -9.21 -8.51
CA ILE A 193 2.94 -10.16 -9.16
C ILE A 193 2.87 -11.56 -8.56
N ASN A 194 1.99 -11.80 -7.58
CA ASN A 194 1.75 -13.13 -7.03
C ASN A 194 0.82 -13.91 -8.00
N PRO A 195 1.28 -15.03 -8.59
CA PRO A 195 0.46 -15.80 -9.54
C PRO A 195 -0.88 -16.23 -8.96
N THR A 196 -0.92 -16.71 -7.71
CA THR A 196 -2.16 -17.20 -7.08
C THR A 196 -3.20 -16.10 -6.90
N TYR A 197 -2.74 -14.87 -6.62
CA TYR A 197 -3.62 -13.70 -6.51
C TYR A 197 -4.17 -13.31 -7.89
N ALA A 198 -3.28 -13.22 -8.89
CA ALA A 198 -3.66 -12.91 -10.26
C ALA A 198 -4.61 -13.97 -10.87
N ASP A 199 -4.43 -15.24 -10.51
CA ASP A 199 -5.34 -16.33 -10.88
C ASP A 199 -6.73 -16.11 -10.27
N GLY A 200 -6.82 -15.69 -9.01
CA GLY A 200 -8.08 -15.36 -8.34
C GLY A 200 -8.82 -14.21 -9.03
N VAL A 201 -8.12 -13.13 -9.36
CA VAL A 201 -8.68 -12.00 -10.11
C VAL A 201 -9.15 -12.44 -11.50
N ALA A 202 -8.35 -13.25 -12.20
CA ALA A 202 -8.70 -13.72 -13.53
C ALA A 202 -9.85 -14.73 -13.54
N LYS A 203 -10.09 -15.48 -12.46
CA LYS A 203 -11.26 -16.35 -12.32
C LYS A 203 -12.59 -15.59 -12.33
N LEU A 204 -12.59 -14.31 -11.93
CA LEU A 204 -13.82 -13.50 -11.91
C LEU A 204 -14.42 -13.29 -13.31
N VAL A 205 -13.60 -13.39 -14.37
CA VAL A 205 -14.06 -13.28 -15.77
C VAL A 205 -14.33 -14.64 -16.44
N GLU A 206 -14.06 -15.76 -15.76
CA GLU A 206 -14.34 -17.11 -16.30
C GLU A 206 -15.85 -17.32 -16.46
N GLY A 207 -16.26 -17.84 -17.63
CA GLY A 207 -17.68 -18.06 -17.97
C GLY A 207 -18.46 -16.77 -18.28
N ARG A 208 -17.83 -15.60 -18.19
CA ARG A 208 -18.44 -14.29 -18.50
C ARG A 208 -18.06 -13.76 -19.88
N LEU A 209 -16.92 -14.19 -20.40
CA LEU A 209 -16.41 -13.90 -21.74
C LEU A 209 -16.18 -15.19 -22.52
N ASP A 210 -16.01 -15.09 -23.84
CA ASP A 210 -15.57 -16.23 -24.64
C ASP A 210 -14.14 -16.68 -24.25
N GLU A 211 -13.82 -17.97 -24.40
CA GLU A 211 -12.58 -18.58 -23.89
C GLU A 211 -11.30 -17.86 -24.35
N ARG A 212 -11.26 -17.45 -25.62
CA ARG A 212 -10.14 -16.67 -26.17
C ARG A 212 -9.95 -15.34 -25.43
N ASN A 213 -11.05 -14.65 -25.12
CA ASN A 213 -11.03 -13.36 -24.45
C ASN A 213 -10.65 -13.50 -22.97
N VAL A 214 -11.13 -14.56 -22.31
CA VAL A 214 -10.68 -14.93 -20.95
C VAL A 214 -9.16 -15.10 -20.89
N ASN A 215 -8.55 -15.72 -21.91
CA ASN A 215 -7.10 -15.91 -21.96
C ASN A 215 -6.32 -14.59 -22.08
N GLU A 216 -6.86 -13.58 -22.75
CA GLU A 216 -6.25 -12.24 -22.83
C GLU A 216 -6.31 -11.51 -21.48
N TRP A 217 -7.44 -11.60 -20.78
CA TRP A 217 -7.58 -11.08 -19.41
C TRP A 217 -6.62 -11.78 -18.43
N LYS A 218 -6.54 -13.12 -18.49
CA LYS A 218 -5.54 -13.91 -17.74
C LYS A 218 -4.12 -13.44 -18.03
N ALA A 219 -3.76 -13.28 -19.30
CA ALA A 219 -2.43 -12.85 -19.71
C ALA A 219 -2.09 -11.43 -19.23
N PHE A 220 -3.07 -10.55 -19.10
CA PHE A 220 -2.88 -9.19 -18.58
C PHE A 220 -2.49 -9.18 -17.10
N PHE A 221 -3.19 -9.95 -16.25
CA PHE A 221 -2.90 -10.05 -14.82
C PHE A 221 -1.70 -10.96 -14.53
N ILE A 222 -1.76 -12.23 -14.95
CA ILE A 222 -0.72 -13.24 -14.67
C ILE A 222 0.61 -12.88 -15.37
N GLY A 223 0.53 -12.32 -16.58
CA GLY A 223 1.71 -11.93 -17.35
C GLY A 223 2.44 -10.70 -16.80
N GLY A 224 1.90 -10.09 -15.73
CA GLY A 224 2.47 -8.96 -15.00
C GLY A 224 2.28 -7.60 -15.67
N ARG A 225 1.43 -7.49 -16.70
CA ARG A 225 1.22 -6.21 -17.42
C ARG A 225 0.56 -5.17 -16.52
N PHE A 226 -0.48 -5.58 -15.80
CA PHE A 226 -1.13 -4.72 -14.80
C PHE A 226 -0.11 -4.21 -13.77
N ALA A 227 0.68 -5.12 -13.21
CA ALA A 227 1.72 -4.77 -12.24
C ALA A 227 2.72 -3.74 -12.82
N VAL A 228 3.18 -3.88 -14.06
CA VAL A 228 4.08 -2.92 -14.70
C VAL A 228 3.44 -1.52 -14.80
N GLU A 229 2.17 -1.44 -15.18
CA GLU A 229 1.45 -0.15 -15.20
C GLU A 229 1.38 0.46 -13.80
N MET A 230 1.04 -0.35 -12.79
CA MET A 230 0.98 0.13 -11.41
C MET A 230 2.35 0.56 -10.87
N ALA A 231 3.40 -0.18 -11.21
CA ALA A 231 4.76 0.22 -10.88
C ALA A 231 5.12 1.57 -11.50
N ASN A 232 4.71 1.84 -12.75
CA ASN A 232 4.93 3.14 -13.38
C ASN A 232 4.13 4.27 -12.71
N VAL A 233 2.91 4.00 -12.25
CA VAL A 233 2.07 4.97 -11.54
C VAL A 233 2.68 5.30 -10.17
N PHE A 234 3.06 4.28 -9.39
CA PHE A 234 3.49 4.46 -8.00
C PHE A 234 4.98 4.78 -7.84
N SER A 235 5.88 4.24 -8.67
CA SER A 235 7.33 4.49 -8.54
C SER A 235 7.72 5.95 -8.80
N ARG A 236 6.82 6.76 -9.38
CA ARG A 236 7.07 8.14 -9.76
C ARG A 236 6.74 9.17 -8.66
N GLN A 237 6.20 8.74 -7.51
CA GLN A 237 5.62 9.67 -6.51
C GLN A 237 6.19 9.51 -5.09
N PRO A 238 6.99 10.47 -4.59
CA PRO A 238 7.96 11.30 -5.30
C PRO A 238 9.24 10.50 -5.60
N ALA A 239 9.80 10.70 -6.80
CA ALA A 239 11.02 10.02 -7.24
C ALA A 239 12.20 10.22 -6.26
N GLY A 240 12.90 9.13 -5.92
CA GLY A 240 14.12 9.13 -5.09
C GLY A 240 13.89 9.17 -3.58
N TRP A 241 12.74 9.60 -3.07
CA TRP A 241 12.49 9.58 -1.61
C TRP A 241 11.80 8.30 -1.13
N LYS A 242 10.85 7.78 -1.93
CA LYS A 242 10.02 6.59 -1.67
C LYS A 242 10.19 5.49 -2.75
N ASP A 243 11.32 5.50 -3.48
CA ASP A 243 11.50 4.68 -4.68
C ASP A 243 11.62 3.17 -4.36
N PHE A 244 10.48 2.48 -4.41
CA PHE A 244 10.44 1.04 -4.22
C PHE A 244 11.01 0.25 -5.42
N GLY A 245 11.27 0.90 -6.56
CA GLY A 245 11.90 0.30 -7.72
C GLY A 245 13.28 -0.27 -7.41
N LYS A 246 13.95 0.22 -6.36
CA LYS A 246 15.22 -0.32 -5.83
C LYS A 246 15.13 -1.74 -5.31
N PHE A 247 13.93 -2.23 -5.04
CA PHE A 247 13.69 -3.61 -4.63
C PHE A 247 13.24 -4.51 -5.78
N LEU A 248 13.17 -3.98 -7.01
CA LEU A 248 12.69 -4.71 -8.17
C LEU A 248 13.84 -5.08 -9.11
N ASN A 249 13.78 -6.28 -9.66
CA ASN A 249 14.51 -6.66 -10.85
C ASN A 249 13.67 -6.30 -12.07
N ARG A 250 14.24 -5.54 -13.01
CA ARG A 250 13.60 -5.20 -14.29
C ARG A 250 14.16 -6.09 -15.39
N LYS A 251 13.34 -7.00 -15.93
CA LYS A 251 13.67 -7.76 -17.14
C LYS A 251 13.06 -7.08 -18.35
N THR A 252 13.88 -6.83 -19.37
CA THR A 252 13.45 -6.31 -20.67
C THR A 252 13.67 -7.42 -21.70
N SER A 253 12.62 -7.84 -22.39
CA SER A 253 12.74 -8.73 -23.55
C SER A 253 12.25 -8.03 -24.81
N VAL A 254 12.94 -8.24 -25.92
CA VAL A 254 12.51 -7.79 -27.24
C VAL A 254 11.88 -8.99 -27.93
N GLY A 255 10.58 -8.90 -28.24
CA GLY A 255 9.89 -9.94 -28.98
C GLY A 255 10.28 -9.95 -30.46
N ALA A 256 9.93 -11.02 -31.18
CA ALA A 256 10.19 -11.19 -32.61
C ALA A 256 9.58 -10.08 -33.51
N THR A 257 8.64 -9.29 -32.96
CA THR A 257 7.93 -8.19 -33.64
C THR A 257 8.32 -6.80 -33.13
N ASN A 258 9.53 -6.62 -32.57
CA ASN A 258 10.05 -5.34 -32.02
C ASN A 258 9.27 -4.74 -30.84
N TYR A 259 8.34 -5.49 -30.23
CA TYR A 259 7.71 -5.07 -28.98
C TYR A 259 8.65 -5.31 -27.80
N VAL A 260 8.95 -4.24 -27.06
CA VAL A 260 9.68 -4.31 -25.79
C VAL A 260 8.71 -4.72 -24.68
N ARG A 261 8.92 -5.90 -24.11
CA ARG A 261 8.18 -6.37 -22.93
C ARG A 261 9.01 -6.12 -21.68
N ILE A 262 8.48 -5.28 -20.78
CA ILE A 262 9.05 -5.05 -19.46
C ILE A 262 8.33 -5.97 -18.48
N GLN A 263 9.10 -6.62 -17.60
CA GLN A 263 8.56 -7.36 -16.47
C GLN A 263 9.34 -6.99 -15.22
N TYR A 264 8.60 -6.79 -14.12
CA TYR A 264 9.18 -6.60 -12.79
C TYR A 264 9.00 -7.87 -11.98
N SER A 265 10.06 -8.25 -11.26
CA SER A 265 9.98 -9.18 -10.13
C SER A 265 10.61 -8.50 -8.91
N TYR A 266 10.19 -8.86 -7.70
CA TYR A 266 10.88 -8.36 -6.52
C TYR A 266 12.19 -9.13 -6.31
N ASN A 267 13.18 -8.47 -5.72
CA ASN A 267 14.45 -9.07 -5.34
C ASN A 267 14.41 -9.42 -3.83
N PRO A 268 14.38 -10.72 -3.45
CA PRO A 268 14.28 -11.13 -2.05
C PRO A 268 15.45 -10.67 -1.18
N GLU A 269 16.66 -10.57 -1.74
CA GLU A 269 17.85 -10.13 -1.01
C GLU A 269 17.79 -8.64 -0.71
N LEU A 270 17.45 -7.82 -1.72
CA LEU A 270 17.29 -6.37 -1.54
C LEU A 270 16.12 -6.06 -0.60
N LEU A 271 15.02 -6.82 -0.70
CA LEU A 271 13.90 -6.73 0.23
C LEU A 271 14.37 -7.01 1.67
N ASN A 272 15.06 -8.12 1.90
CA ASN A 272 15.54 -8.47 3.23
C ASN A 272 16.51 -7.42 3.78
N ARG A 273 17.41 -6.88 2.93
CA ARG A 273 18.30 -5.77 3.29
C ARG A 273 17.52 -4.52 3.69
N GLY A 274 16.53 -4.10 2.91
CA GLY A 274 15.68 -2.95 3.24
C GLY A 274 14.88 -3.15 4.53
N GLN A 275 14.32 -4.34 4.74
CA GLN A 275 13.58 -4.66 5.98
C GLN A 275 14.48 -4.61 7.22
N LEU A 276 15.71 -5.15 7.12
CA LEU A 276 16.70 -5.07 8.19
C LEU A 276 17.16 -3.63 8.43
N GLU A 277 17.38 -2.86 7.38
CA GLU A 277 17.76 -1.45 7.49
C GLU A 277 16.64 -0.61 8.14
N LEU A 278 15.38 -0.80 7.74
CA LEU A 278 14.26 -0.15 8.42
C LEU A 278 14.24 -0.49 9.91
N SER A 279 14.47 -1.77 10.22
CA SER A 279 14.55 -2.23 11.60
C SER A 279 15.71 -1.53 12.34
N LYS A 280 16.90 -1.45 11.75
CA LYS A 280 18.00 -0.67 12.35
C LYS A 280 17.65 0.80 12.58
N ARG A 281 17.00 1.46 11.61
CA ARG A 281 16.61 2.87 11.70
C ARG A 281 15.63 3.13 12.82
N LEU A 282 14.65 2.25 13.02
CA LEU A 282 13.68 2.37 14.10
C LEU A 282 14.31 2.11 15.48
N TRP A 283 15.42 1.34 15.55
CA TRP A 283 16.10 0.99 16.80
C TRP A 283 17.24 1.94 17.16
N GLY A 284 17.57 2.90 16.28
CA GLY A 284 18.72 3.77 16.47
C GLY A 284 20.07 3.11 16.16
N GLY A 285 20.10 1.99 15.44
CA GLY A 285 21.32 1.36 14.93
C GLY A 285 22.07 0.43 15.89
N VAL A 286 21.46 -0.01 17.00
CA VAL A 286 22.12 -0.82 18.04
C VAL A 286 21.54 -2.24 18.11
N GLY A 287 22.43 -3.25 18.11
CA GLY A 287 22.11 -4.67 18.39
C GLY A 287 21.59 -5.50 17.22
N GLU A 288 21.39 -6.81 17.45
CA GLU A 288 20.67 -7.68 16.51
C GLU A 288 19.19 -7.29 16.47
N THR A 289 18.72 -6.87 15.29
CA THR A 289 17.35 -6.42 15.11
C THR A 289 16.53 -7.48 14.37
N PRO A 290 15.45 -8.02 14.97
CA PRO A 290 14.58 -8.97 14.29
C PRO A 290 13.87 -8.30 13.10
N ASN A 291 13.64 -9.05 12.02
CA ASN A 291 12.90 -8.55 10.86
C ASN A 291 11.40 -8.45 11.19
N LEU A 292 10.91 -7.21 11.28
CA LEU A 292 9.52 -6.88 11.67
C LEU A 292 8.44 -7.44 10.75
N PHE A 293 8.81 -7.81 9.52
CA PHE A 293 7.87 -8.17 8.46
C PHE A 293 7.69 -9.67 8.30
N LYS A 294 8.38 -10.49 9.11
CA LYS A 294 8.36 -11.96 9.02
C LYS A 294 7.63 -12.66 10.18
N ALA A 295 6.99 -11.91 11.09
CA ALA A 295 6.26 -12.51 12.21
C ALA A 295 4.97 -13.24 11.75
N GLU A 296 4.65 -14.37 12.38
CA GLU A 296 3.57 -15.30 12.05
C GLU A 296 2.15 -14.74 12.32
N VAL A 297 1.73 -13.74 11.56
CA VAL A 297 0.39 -13.10 11.58
C VAL A 297 0.28 -11.91 12.56
N PRO A 298 0.61 -10.70 12.09
CA PRO A 298 0.10 -9.48 12.68
C PRO A 298 -1.42 -9.40 12.50
N GLU A 299 -2.14 -9.04 13.57
CA GLU A 299 -3.50 -8.53 13.50
C GLU A 299 -3.63 -7.42 12.45
N PHE A 300 -4.78 -7.36 11.79
CA PHE A 300 -5.07 -6.33 10.80
C PHE A 300 -5.71 -5.12 11.51
N PRO A 301 -5.30 -3.87 11.21
CA PRO A 301 -5.92 -2.69 11.81
C PRO A 301 -7.42 -2.61 11.50
N ASN A 302 -8.20 -1.96 12.37
CA ASN A 302 -9.57 -1.59 12.04
C ASN A 302 -9.61 -0.78 10.75
N VAL A 303 -10.67 -0.89 9.96
CA VAL A 303 -10.83 -0.12 8.72
C VAL A 303 -12.06 0.76 8.83
N TYR A 304 -11.92 2.00 8.37
CA TYR A 304 -12.97 3.01 8.37
C TYR A 304 -13.12 3.63 6.98
N LEU A 305 -14.36 3.98 6.63
CA LEU A 305 -14.69 4.75 5.43
C LEU A 305 -15.00 6.20 5.82
N LEU A 306 -14.41 7.15 5.08
CA LEU A 306 -14.50 8.61 5.23
C LEU A 306 -15.14 9.29 4.03
#